data_AF-A0A643FBP8-F1
#
_entry.id   AF-A0A643FBP8-F1
#
_cell.length_a   1.000
_cell.length_b   1.000
_cell.length_c   1.000
_cell.angle_alpha   90.00
_cell.angle_beta   90.00
_cell.angle_gamma   90.00
#
_symmetry.space_group_name_H-M   'P 1'
#
loop_
_entity.id
_entity.type
_entity.pdbx_description
1 polymer ?
#
loop_
_entity_poly.entity_id
_entity_poly.type
_entity_poly.pdbx_seq_one_letter_code
_entity_poly.pdbx_strand_id
1 'polypeptide(L)'
;MNPGATGADHAGDGAPHSDTALAPVKVWDWPVRVFHWLAVACFAGAWLTAESERLHLVHITLGYTLGGLVAFRVLWGLLDTGHARFANFVRSPAAAWRYVTSLLGERPLHYTGHNPAGALAIVALLGLIALTVGLGWATETERLPGWLDEGHELAANALMALVVVHLVGVAVGSLRHRENLPRAMLTGLKRGLPGEGIRRQHGWLGALVLICALGFWAWQWHSAPVATGQDAALMGGDHDQDDDD
;
A
#
# COMPACT_ATOMS: atom_id res chain seq x y z
N MET A 1 -76.06 -22.26 -10.07
CA MET A 1 -75.74 -21.98 -8.66
C MET A 1 -75.76 -23.29 -7.88
N ASN A 2 -74.58 -23.87 -7.62
CA ASN A 2 -74.24 -24.67 -6.43
C ASN A 2 -72.69 -24.75 -6.39
N PRO A 3 -72.02 -24.37 -5.29
CA PRO A 3 -70.57 -24.19 -5.24
C PRO A 3 -69.84 -25.43 -4.66
N GLY A 4 -68.53 -25.50 -4.89
CA GLY A 4 -67.61 -26.27 -4.03
C GLY A 4 -66.98 -27.50 -4.65
N ALA A 5 -66.11 -27.31 -5.67
CA ALA A 5 -65.12 -28.31 -6.03
C ALA A 5 -63.94 -28.25 -5.04
N THR A 6 -63.77 -29.34 -4.32
CA THR A 6 -62.63 -29.70 -3.49
C THR A 6 -61.37 -29.96 -4.33
N GLY A 7 -60.21 -29.59 -3.80
CA GLY A 7 -58.93 -30.24 -4.13
C GLY A 7 -57.96 -29.39 -4.95
N ALA A 8 -57.14 -28.59 -4.27
CA ALA A 8 -55.81 -28.25 -4.74
C ALA A 8 -54.93 -27.95 -3.51
N ASP A 9 -54.32 -29.01 -2.98
CA ASP A 9 -53.13 -28.94 -2.15
C ASP A 9 -52.01 -28.30 -2.98
N HIS A 10 -51.83 -26.99 -2.87
CA HIS A 10 -50.56 -26.37 -3.24
C HIS A 10 -49.58 -26.60 -2.10
N ALA A 11 -48.98 -27.79 -2.16
CA ALA A 11 -47.74 -28.14 -1.48
C ALA A 11 -46.72 -27.02 -1.66
N GLY A 12 -46.00 -26.76 -0.57
CA GLY A 12 -45.14 -25.60 -0.40
C GLY A 12 -44.16 -25.40 -1.53
N ASP A 13 -44.17 -24.18 -2.08
CA ASP A 13 -43.01 -23.62 -2.75
C ASP A 13 -41.98 -23.26 -1.67
N GLY A 14 -41.35 -24.31 -1.13
CA GLY A 14 -40.09 -24.23 -0.42
C GLY A 14 -39.02 -23.88 -1.44
N ALA A 15 -39.06 -22.66 -1.97
CA ALA A 15 -37.91 -22.07 -2.60
C ALA A 15 -36.77 -22.20 -1.58
N PRO A 16 -35.66 -22.88 -1.91
CA PRO A 16 -34.52 -22.83 -1.03
C PRO A 16 -34.12 -21.36 -0.98
N HIS A 17 -34.34 -20.72 0.17
CA HIS A 17 -33.52 -19.59 0.56
C HIS A 17 -32.10 -20.15 0.49
N SER A 18 -31.46 -19.90 -0.65
CA SER A 18 -30.05 -20.09 -0.81
C SER A 18 -29.47 -19.05 0.14
N ASP A 19 -29.31 -19.45 1.39
CA ASP A 19 -28.31 -18.94 2.30
C ASP A 19 -27.03 -18.98 1.48
N THR A 20 -26.76 -17.87 0.81
CA THR A 20 -25.68 -17.77 -0.14
C THR A 20 -24.45 -17.67 0.73
N ALA A 21 -23.98 -18.84 1.16
CA ALA A 21 -22.91 -18.95 2.13
C ALA A 21 -21.71 -18.19 1.59
N LEU A 22 -21.21 -17.23 2.38
CA LEU A 22 -20.06 -16.43 2.00
C LEU A 22 -18.87 -17.36 1.71
N ALA A 23 -18.39 -17.34 0.47
CA ALA A 23 -17.28 -18.16 0.02
C ALA A 23 -15.99 -17.32 -0.02
N PRO A 24 -14.80 -17.94 0.03
CA PRO A 24 -13.55 -17.23 -0.23
C PRO A 24 -13.50 -16.81 -1.70
N VAL A 25 -13.50 -15.51 -1.96
CA VAL A 25 -13.47 -14.88 -3.27
C VAL A 25 -12.16 -14.10 -3.42
N LYS A 26 -11.53 -14.13 -4.60
CA LYS A 26 -10.31 -13.38 -4.88
C LYS A 26 -10.65 -11.92 -5.17
N VAL A 27 -10.25 -11.03 -4.25
CA VAL A 27 -10.56 -9.59 -4.27
C VAL A 27 -9.34 -8.74 -4.61
N TRP A 28 -8.12 -9.25 -4.42
CA TRP A 28 -6.89 -8.53 -4.76
C TRP A 28 -6.09 -9.25 -5.84
N ASP A 29 -5.79 -8.51 -6.90
CA ASP A 29 -4.89 -8.97 -7.95
C ASP A 29 -3.45 -9.07 -7.44
N TRP A 30 -2.70 -10.00 -8.03
CA TRP A 30 -1.33 -10.28 -7.62
C TRP A 30 -0.38 -9.06 -7.74
N PRO A 31 -0.43 -8.21 -8.80
CA PRO A 31 0.38 -7.00 -8.89
C PRO A 31 0.14 -6.00 -7.75
N VAL A 32 -1.11 -5.83 -7.31
CA VAL A 32 -1.45 -4.92 -6.20
C VAL A 32 -0.84 -5.40 -4.89
N ARG A 33 -0.85 -6.72 -4.66
CA ARG A 33 -0.24 -7.33 -3.47
C ARG A 33 1.28 -7.21 -3.47
N VAL A 34 1.90 -7.47 -4.62
CA VAL A 34 3.35 -7.30 -4.81
C VAL A 34 3.75 -5.86 -4.54
N PHE A 35 3.06 -4.90 -5.17
CA PHE A 35 3.26 -3.48 -4.93
C PHE A 35 3.18 -3.15 -3.43
N HIS A 36 2.13 -3.59 -2.75
CA HIS A 36 1.93 -3.27 -1.33
C HIS A 36 3.06 -3.80 -0.45
N TRP A 37 3.38 -5.09 -0.54
CA TRP A 37 4.40 -5.69 0.32
C TRP A 37 5.80 -5.18 0.00
N LEU A 38 6.09 -4.90 -1.27
CA LEU A 38 7.34 -4.26 -1.64
C LEU A 38 7.41 -2.82 -1.12
N ALA A 39 6.32 -2.05 -1.20
CA ALA A 39 6.26 -0.71 -0.63
C ALA A 39 6.44 -0.72 0.90
N VAL A 40 5.80 -1.67 1.62
CA VAL A 40 6.00 -1.85 3.07
C VAL A 40 7.47 -2.15 3.39
N ALA A 41 8.09 -3.08 2.66
CA ALA A 41 9.50 -3.43 2.87
C ALA A 41 10.44 -2.25 2.57
N CYS A 42 10.19 -1.52 1.48
CA CYS A 42 11.01 -0.35 1.12
C CYS A 42 10.84 0.78 2.13
N PHE A 43 9.62 1.07 2.58
CA PHE A 43 9.37 2.10 3.60
C PHE A 43 10.03 1.74 4.93
N ALA A 44 9.82 0.52 5.41
CA ALA A 44 10.42 0.07 6.67
C ALA A 44 11.95 0.08 6.61
N GLY A 45 12.53 -0.40 5.51
CA GLY A 45 13.97 -0.38 5.30
C GLY A 45 14.53 1.05 5.22
N ALA A 46 13.89 1.93 4.43
CA ALA A 46 14.32 3.32 4.31
C ALA A 46 14.28 4.05 5.65
N TRP A 47 13.22 3.85 6.43
CA TRP A 47 13.09 4.44 7.77
C TRP A 47 14.18 3.92 8.73
N LEU A 48 14.47 2.61 8.72
CA LEU A 48 15.52 2.02 9.55
C LEU A 48 16.94 2.50 9.18
N THR A 49 17.14 2.91 7.94
CA THR A 49 18.46 3.38 7.45
C THR A 49 18.58 4.90 7.40
N ALA A 50 17.56 5.66 7.77
CA ALA A 50 17.49 7.11 7.58
C ALA A 50 18.63 7.87 8.29
N GLU A 51 18.97 7.49 9.51
CA GLU A 51 19.98 8.16 10.34
C GLU A 51 21.42 7.63 10.10
N SER A 52 21.62 6.72 9.16
CA SER A 52 22.89 6.00 9.01
C SER A 52 23.62 6.43 7.75
N GLU A 53 24.69 7.22 7.88
CA GLU A 53 25.58 7.60 6.77
C GLU A 53 26.10 6.39 5.97
N ARG A 54 26.52 5.32 6.66
CA ARG A 54 26.99 4.06 6.03
C ARG A 54 25.90 3.38 5.18
N LEU A 55 24.64 3.55 5.53
CA LEU A 55 23.49 2.91 4.87
C LEU A 55 22.70 3.91 4.03
N HIS A 56 23.26 5.09 3.79
CA HIS A 56 22.63 6.16 3.04
C HIS A 56 22.28 5.72 1.60
N LEU A 57 23.18 4.97 0.94
CA LEU A 57 22.88 4.39 -0.38
C LEU A 57 21.67 3.44 -0.34
N VAL A 58 21.51 2.67 0.75
CA VAL A 58 20.35 1.78 0.95
C VAL A 58 19.09 2.63 1.14
N HIS A 59 19.14 3.68 1.97
CA HIS A 59 18.04 4.61 2.17
C HIS A 59 17.55 5.20 0.84
N ILE A 60 18.45 5.78 0.05
CA ILE A 60 18.14 6.38 -1.26
C ILE A 60 17.58 5.33 -2.22
N THR A 61 18.20 4.15 -2.31
CA THR A 61 17.74 3.08 -3.20
C THR A 61 16.31 2.67 -2.88
N LEU A 62 15.97 2.52 -1.60
CA LEU A 62 14.63 2.17 -1.15
C LEU A 62 13.64 3.33 -1.39
N GLY A 63 14.07 4.58 -1.20
CA GLY A 63 13.29 5.79 -1.52
C GLY A 63 12.94 5.91 -3.00
N TYR A 64 13.90 5.73 -3.90
CA TYR A 64 13.64 5.73 -5.34
C TYR A 64 12.79 4.54 -5.78
N THR A 65 12.96 3.38 -5.14
CA THR A 65 12.09 2.23 -5.38
C THR A 65 10.64 2.55 -4.99
N LEU A 66 10.41 3.20 -3.84
CA LEU A 66 9.09 3.70 -3.44
C LEU A 66 8.50 4.68 -4.46
N GLY A 67 9.29 5.64 -4.95
CA GLY A 67 8.87 6.57 -5.99
C GLY A 67 8.41 5.86 -7.27
N GLY A 68 9.19 4.91 -7.76
CA GLY A 68 8.84 4.09 -8.92
C GLY A 68 7.58 3.25 -8.70
N LEU A 69 7.42 2.68 -7.51
CA LEU A 69 6.21 1.94 -7.13
C LEU A 69 4.98 2.84 -7.12
N VAL A 70 5.07 4.05 -6.56
CA VAL A 70 3.97 5.02 -6.57
C VAL A 70 3.60 5.41 -8.00
N ALA A 71 4.58 5.72 -8.84
CA ALA A 71 4.34 6.01 -10.26
C ALA A 71 3.62 4.86 -10.96
N PHE A 72 4.11 3.62 -10.80
CA PHE A 72 3.45 2.42 -11.28
C PHE A 72 2.00 2.32 -10.78
N ARG A 73 1.77 2.55 -9.48
CA ARG A 73 0.44 2.42 -8.87
C ARG A 73 -0.53 3.47 -9.37
N VAL A 74 -0.07 4.70 -9.60
CA VAL A 74 -0.85 5.79 -10.18
C VAL A 74 -1.24 5.43 -11.61
N LEU A 75 -0.26 5.08 -12.45
CA LEU A 75 -0.51 4.65 -13.84
C LEU A 75 -1.47 3.47 -13.90
N TRP A 76 -1.24 2.44 -13.07
CA TRP A 76 -2.10 1.27 -12.99
C TRP A 76 -3.53 1.62 -12.54
N GLY A 77 -3.67 2.49 -11.55
CA GLY A 77 -5.00 2.92 -11.06
C GLY A 77 -5.76 3.84 -12.03
N LEU A 78 -5.07 4.43 -13.01
CA LEU A 78 -5.69 5.18 -14.11
C LEU A 78 -6.05 4.28 -15.29
N LEU A 79 -5.21 3.28 -15.60
CA LEU A 79 -5.32 2.40 -16.76
C LEU A 79 -6.14 1.12 -16.52
N ASP A 80 -6.25 0.64 -15.28
CA ASP A 80 -7.06 -0.54 -14.96
C ASP A 80 -8.53 -0.30 -15.32
N THR A 81 -9.29 -1.35 -15.63
CA THR A 81 -10.75 -1.31 -15.85
C THR A 81 -11.53 -1.99 -14.74
N GLY A 82 -10.83 -2.64 -13.79
CA GLY A 82 -11.40 -3.39 -12.67
C GLY A 82 -11.46 -2.64 -11.34
N HIS A 83 -11.27 -3.38 -10.25
CA HIS A 83 -11.44 -2.91 -8.87
C HIS A 83 -10.28 -2.01 -8.37
N ALA A 84 -9.17 -1.89 -9.12
CA ALA A 84 -8.01 -1.09 -8.71
C ALA A 84 -8.07 0.38 -9.19
N ARG A 85 -9.08 0.73 -10.00
CA ARG A 85 -9.33 2.11 -10.46
C ARG A 85 -9.67 3.06 -9.32
N PHE A 86 -8.98 4.21 -9.24
CA PHE A 86 -9.29 5.26 -8.27
C PHE A 86 -10.74 5.72 -8.34
N ALA A 87 -11.31 5.84 -9.54
CA ALA A 87 -12.70 6.24 -9.76
C ALA A 87 -13.74 5.29 -9.15
N ASN A 88 -13.38 4.00 -8.96
CA ASN A 88 -14.30 3.00 -8.44
C ASN A 88 -14.36 2.97 -6.90
N PHE A 89 -13.42 3.61 -6.21
CA PHE A 89 -13.34 3.55 -4.74
C PHE A 89 -13.16 4.90 -4.04
N VAL A 90 -12.65 5.94 -4.70
CA VAL A 90 -12.52 7.28 -4.10
C VAL A 90 -13.92 7.90 -4.01
N ARG A 91 -14.52 7.78 -2.83
CA ARG A 91 -15.78 8.45 -2.47
C ARG A 91 -15.48 9.78 -1.78
N SER A 92 -16.48 10.66 -1.69
CA SER A 92 -16.29 11.99 -1.10
C SER A 92 -15.77 11.92 0.36
N PRO A 93 -14.98 12.91 0.82
CA PRO A 93 -14.46 12.94 2.19
C PRO A 93 -15.55 12.82 3.27
N ALA A 94 -16.74 13.36 3.00
CA ALA A 94 -17.91 13.22 3.86
C ALA A 94 -18.39 11.76 4.00
N ALA A 95 -18.26 10.94 2.96
CA ALA A 95 -18.59 9.52 3.01
C ALA A 95 -17.57 8.71 3.85
N ALA A 96 -16.30 9.12 3.84
CA ALA A 96 -15.28 8.55 4.72
C ALA A 96 -15.53 8.88 6.18
N TRP A 97 -15.84 10.15 6.49
CA TRP A 97 -16.20 10.56 7.85
C TRP A 97 -17.41 9.80 8.38
N ARG A 98 -18.48 9.69 7.57
CA ARG A 98 -19.67 8.89 7.88
C ARG A 98 -19.37 7.41 8.14
N TYR A 99 -18.40 6.84 7.41
CA TYR A 99 -17.99 5.45 7.62
C TYR A 99 -17.20 5.28 8.93
N VAL A 100 -16.27 6.19 9.23
CA VAL A 100 -15.55 6.19 10.51
C VAL A 100 -16.53 6.31 11.68
N THR A 101 -17.52 7.21 11.58
CA THR A 101 -18.56 7.33 12.61
C THR A 101 -19.50 6.13 12.68
N SER A 102 -19.73 5.40 11.58
CA SER A 102 -20.57 4.19 11.61
C SER A 102 -19.85 2.98 12.19
N LEU A 103 -18.51 2.96 12.18
CA LEU A 103 -17.72 1.97 12.92
C LEU A 103 -17.89 2.10 14.44
N LEU A 104 -18.27 3.27 14.94
CA LEU A 104 -18.59 3.50 16.36
C LEU A 104 -20.02 3.05 16.73
N GLY A 105 -20.89 2.79 15.74
CA GLY A 105 -22.25 2.31 15.95
C GLY A 105 -22.39 0.78 15.97
N GLU A 106 -23.61 0.29 16.25
CA GLU A 106 -23.92 -1.13 16.41
C GLU A 106 -24.00 -1.92 15.08
N ARG A 107 -24.17 -1.23 13.94
CA ARG A 107 -24.30 -1.85 12.60
C ARG A 107 -23.27 -1.29 11.61
N PRO A 108 -22.03 -1.80 11.60
CA PRO A 108 -21.00 -1.34 10.68
C PRO A 108 -21.38 -1.68 9.24
N LEU A 109 -21.30 -0.68 8.34
CA LEU A 109 -21.56 -0.86 6.91
C LEU A 109 -20.54 -1.84 6.31
N HIS A 110 -21.03 -2.88 5.63
CA HIS A 110 -20.18 -3.86 4.96
C HIS A 110 -19.81 -3.38 3.56
N TYR A 111 -18.52 -3.33 3.25
CA TYR A 111 -18.01 -3.08 1.90
C TYR A 111 -17.10 -4.24 1.48
N THR A 112 -17.41 -4.86 0.35
CA THR A 112 -16.66 -6.00 -0.21
C THR A 112 -15.29 -5.57 -0.75
N GLY A 113 -15.18 -4.37 -1.34
CA GLY A 113 -13.91 -3.74 -1.75
C GLY A 113 -13.28 -2.82 -0.69
N HIS A 114 -12.80 -1.65 -1.10
CA HIS A 114 -12.29 -0.62 -0.18
C HIS A 114 -13.46 0.09 0.53
N ASN A 115 -13.36 0.22 1.85
CA ASN A 115 -14.23 1.14 2.57
C ASN A 115 -13.82 2.61 2.28
N PRO A 116 -14.73 3.58 2.43
CA PRO A 116 -14.45 4.98 2.14
C PRO A 116 -13.27 5.57 2.92
N ALA A 117 -13.04 5.13 4.16
CA ALA A 117 -11.90 5.56 4.97
C ALA A 117 -10.56 5.01 4.43
N GLY A 118 -10.52 3.74 4.04
CA GLY A 118 -9.36 3.09 3.44
C GLY A 118 -9.03 3.67 2.06
N ALA A 119 -10.03 4.08 1.29
CA ALA A 119 -9.84 4.82 0.05
C ALA A 119 -9.06 6.14 0.27
N LEU A 120 -9.46 6.94 1.27
CA LEU A 120 -8.74 8.16 1.63
C LEU A 120 -7.34 7.87 2.16
N ALA A 121 -7.20 6.84 3.01
CA ALA A 121 -5.89 6.45 3.53
C ALA A 121 -4.92 6.09 2.41
N ILE A 122 -5.36 5.37 1.37
CA ILE A 122 -4.53 5.04 0.21
C ILE A 122 -4.09 6.30 -0.55
N VAL A 123 -5.01 7.23 -0.82
CA VAL A 123 -4.67 8.47 -1.53
C VAL A 123 -3.69 9.31 -0.70
N ALA A 124 -3.93 9.44 0.60
CA ALA A 124 -3.04 10.17 1.51
C ALA A 124 -1.66 9.52 1.60
N LEU A 125 -1.58 8.18 1.75
CA LEU A 125 -0.32 7.44 1.77
C LEU A 125 0.45 7.59 0.45
N LEU A 126 -0.21 7.42 -0.71
CA LEU A 126 0.44 7.58 -2.00
C LEU A 126 0.95 9.02 -2.22
N GLY A 127 0.13 10.02 -1.89
CA GLY A 127 0.51 11.43 -2.01
C GLY A 127 1.68 11.80 -1.09
N LEU A 128 1.66 11.30 0.14
CA LEU A 128 2.69 11.62 1.11
C LEU A 128 4.00 10.85 0.85
N ILE A 129 3.94 9.62 0.34
CA ILE A 129 5.11 8.92 -0.20
C ILE A 129 5.69 9.71 -1.37
N ALA A 130 4.87 10.14 -2.34
CA ALA A 130 5.34 10.92 -3.48
C ALA A 130 6.01 12.24 -3.05
N LEU A 131 5.42 12.94 -2.08
CA LEU A 131 6.00 14.16 -1.51
C LEU A 131 7.34 13.87 -0.83
N THR A 132 7.40 12.85 0.04
CA THR A 132 8.62 12.50 0.79
C THR A 132 9.75 12.11 -0.16
N VAL A 133 9.47 11.28 -1.17
CA VAL A 133 10.46 10.89 -2.19
C VAL A 133 10.86 12.08 -3.07
N GLY A 134 9.91 12.95 -3.43
CA GLY A 134 10.20 14.15 -4.22
C GLY A 134 11.10 15.14 -3.47
N LEU A 135 10.86 15.33 -2.17
CA LEU A 135 11.70 16.15 -1.30
C LEU A 135 13.09 15.50 -1.11
N GLY A 136 13.15 14.18 -0.88
CA GLY A 136 14.44 13.48 -0.76
C GLY A 136 15.25 13.50 -2.07
N TRP A 137 14.60 13.39 -3.22
CA TRP A 137 15.30 13.57 -4.51
C TRP A 137 15.83 15.00 -4.69
N ALA A 138 15.07 15.99 -4.18
CA ALA A 138 15.43 17.39 -4.27
C ALA A 138 16.66 17.72 -3.40
N THR A 139 16.75 17.16 -2.19
CA THR A 139 17.89 17.35 -1.28
C THR A 139 19.17 16.75 -1.85
N GLU A 140 19.10 15.56 -2.45
CA GLU A 140 20.23 14.88 -3.10
C GLU A 140 20.82 15.62 -4.31
N THR A 141 20.08 16.56 -4.91
CA THR A 141 20.54 17.20 -6.16
C THR A 141 21.58 18.32 -5.90
N GLU A 142 21.94 18.61 -4.65
CA GLU A 142 22.87 19.66 -4.15
C GLU A 142 22.61 21.11 -4.64
N ARG A 143 21.69 21.29 -5.59
CA ARG A 143 21.33 22.56 -6.22
C ARG A 143 20.13 23.24 -5.57
N LEU A 144 19.57 22.65 -4.53
CA LEU A 144 18.33 23.09 -3.92
C LEU A 144 18.54 23.52 -2.45
N PRO A 145 17.65 24.36 -1.89
CA PRO A 145 17.86 24.97 -0.59
C PRO A 145 17.83 23.94 0.56
N GLY A 146 18.67 24.12 1.58
CA GLY A 146 18.76 23.21 2.74
C GLY A 146 17.49 23.06 3.59
N TRP A 147 16.51 23.97 3.50
CA TRP A 147 15.21 23.78 4.19
C TRP A 147 14.43 22.58 3.63
N LEU A 148 14.81 22.05 2.47
CA LEU A 148 14.20 20.84 1.91
C LEU A 148 14.53 19.59 2.74
N ASP A 149 15.65 19.57 3.46
CA ASP A 149 15.97 18.47 4.39
C ASP A 149 14.94 18.43 5.52
N GLU A 150 14.66 19.58 6.13
CA GLU A 150 13.59 19.72 7.14
C GLU A 150 12.22 19.34 6.55
N GLY A 151 11.98 19.71 5.29
CA GLY A 151 10.77 19.33 4.56
C GLY A 151 10.64 17.83 4.38
N HIS A 152 11.72 17.15 3.98
CA HIS A 152 11.78 15.70 3.83
C HIS A 152 11.52 15.01 5.17
N GLU A 153 12.19 15.45 6.24
CA GLU A 153 12.02 14.92 7.59
C GLU A 153 10.57 15.09 8.08
N LEU A 154 10.00 16.28 7.91
CA LEU A 154 8.61 16.57 8.28
C LEU A 154 7.63 15.67 7.49
N ALA A 155 7.83 15.52 6.18
CA ALA A 155 7.00 14.67 5.34
C ALA A 155 7.12 13.19 5.72
N ALA A 156 8.33 12.72 6.02
CA ALA A 156 8.61 11.35 6.48
C ALA A 156 7.95 11.07 7.83
N ASN A 157 8.02 12.00 8.79
CA ASN A 157 7.37 11.89 10.08
C ASN A 157 5.84 11.88 9.96
N ALA A 158 5.27 12.74 9.10
CA ALA A 158 3.85 12.73 8.79
C ALA A 158 3.43 11.39 8.14
N LEU A 159 4.28 10.84 7.26
CA LEU A 159 4.05 9.54 6.61
C LEU A 159 4.04 8.42 7.65
N MET A 160 5.00 8.40 8.57
CA MET A 160 5.04 7.42 9.66
C MET A 160 3.77 7.49 10.52
N ALA A 161 3.36 8.69 10.92
CA ALA A 161 2.11 8.89 11.68
C ALA A 161 0.90 8.33 10.92
N LEU A 162 0.80 8.59 9.61
CA LEU A 162 -0.28 8.07 8.78
C LEU A 162 -0.21 6.54 8.62
N VAL A 163 0.97 5.95 8.53
CA VAL A 163 1.16 4.49 8.54
C VAL A 163 0.66 3.89 9.84
N VAL A 164 0.97 4.48 11.00
CA VAL A 164 0.45 4.03 12.29
C VAL A 164 -1.08 4.09 12.32
N VAL A 165 -1.67 5.21 11.89
CA VAL A 165 -3.13 5.35 11.77
C VAL A 165 -3.73 4.28 10.84
N HIS A 166 -3.08 4.01 9.72
CA HIS A 166 -3.49 2.96 8.79
C HIS A 166 -3.47 1.57 9.45
N LEU A 167 -2.38 1.21 10.16
CA LEU A 167 -2.28 -0.06 10.87
C LEU A 167 -3.33 -0.21 11.96
N VAL A 168 -3.62 0.86 12.71
CA VAL A 168 -4.74 0.88 13.67
C VAL A 168 -6.07 0.65 12.96
N GLY A 169 -6.31 1.32 11.82
CA GLY A 169 -7.50 1.12 11.01
C GLY A 169 -7.65 -0.31 10.50
N VAL A 170 -6.55 -0.94 10.09
CA VAL A 170 -6.50 -2.36 9.70
C VAL A 170 -6.81 -3.26 10.89
N ALA A 171 -6.25 -3.01 12.07
CA ALA A 171 -6.52 -3.78 13.27
C ALA A 171 -7.99 -3.68 13.71
N VAL A 172 -8.53 -2.45 13.78
CA VAL A 172 -9.94 -2.19 14.11
C VAL A 172 -10.86 -2.84 13.09
N GLY A 173 -10.60 -2.66 11.79
CA GLY A 173 -11.36 -3.30 10.72
C GLY A 173 -11.33 -4.82 10.84
N SER A 174 -10.16 -5.39 11.13
CA SER A 174 -10.00 -6.83 11.32
C SER A 174 -10.82 -7.37 12.49
N LEU A 175 -10.83 -6.66 13.61
CA LEU A 175 -11.58 -7.06 14.80
C LEU A 175 -13.09 -6.89 14.60
N ARG A 176 -13.53 -5.75 14.06
CA ARG A 176 -14.96 -5.43 13.88
C ARG A 176 -15.62 -6.28 12.79
N HIS A 177 -14.90 -6.58 11.71
CA HIS A 177 -15.39 -7.45 10.64
C HIS A 177 -15.10 -8.94 10.88
N ARG A 178 -14.34 -9.30 11.94
CA ARG A 178 -13.87 -10.67 12.21
C ARG A 178 -13.17 -11.31 11.01
N GLU A 179 -12.39 -10.51 10.29
CA GLU A 179 -11.63 -10.89 9.11
C GLU A 179 -10.17 -10.50 9.30
N ASN A 180 -9.24 -11.42 9.01
CA ASN A 180 -7.82 -11.10 9.06
C ASN A 180 -7.41 -10.38 7.75
N LEU A 181 -7.42 -9.04 7.79
CA LEU A 181 -7.13 -8.17 6.64
C LEU A 181 -5.67 -8.29 6.18
N PRO A 182 -4.66 -8.37 7.08
CA PRO A 182 -3.28 -8.67 6.67
C PRO A 182 -3.17 -9.99 5.90
N ARG A 183 -3.84 -11.05 6.40
CA ARG A 183 -3.90 -12.34 5.72
C ARG A 183 -4.62 -12.24 4.39
N ALA A 184 -5.72 -11.49 4.30
CA ALA A 184 -6.44 -11.25 3.05
C ALA A 184 -5.56 -10.51 2.03
N MET A 185 -4.66 -9.62 2.47
CA MET A 185 -3.69 -8.98 1.58
C MET A 185 -2.59 -9.96 1.14
N LEU A 186 -2.21 -10.91 1.98
CA LEU A 186 -1.26 -11.96 1.60
C LEU A 186 -1.87 -13.02 0.69
N THR A 187 -3.12 -13.43 0.88
CA THR A 187 -3.75 -14.47 0.04
C THR A 187 -4.47 -13.89 -1.17
N GLY A 188 -4.86 -12.62 -1.10
CA GLY A 188 -5.77 -11.97 -2.04
C GLY A 188 -7.23 -12.40 -1.90
N LEU A 189 -7.55 -13.19 -0.86
CA LEU A 189 -8.88 -13.78 -0.65
C LEU A 189 -9.64 -13.06 0.46
N LYS A 190 -10.90 -12.75 0.22
CA LYS A 190 -11.86 -12.21 1.21
C LYS A 190 -13.15 -13.03 1.18
N ARG A 191 -13.96 -13.00 2.23
CA ARG A 191 -15.29 -13.65 2.22
C ARG A 191 -16.25 -12.76 1.44
N GLY A 192 -16.92 -13.32 0.44
CA GLY A 192 -17.83 -12.59 -0.44
C GLY A 192 -18.86 -13.51 -1.10
N LEU A 193 -19.81 -12.92 -1.82
CA LEU A 193 -20.82 -13.67 -2.55
C LEU A 193 -20.19 -14.33 -3.80
N PRO A 194 -20.62 -15.54 -4.19
CA PRO A 194 -20.16 -16.20 -5.42
C PRO A 194 -20.44 -15.30 -6.64
N GLY A 195 -19.39 -14.74 -7.25
CA GLY A 195 -19.49 -13.84 -8.40
C GLY A 195 -18.79 -12.48 -8.24
N GLU A 196 -18.44 -12.08 -7.00
CA GLU A 196 -17.73 -10.82 -6.74
C GLU A 196 -16.20 -10.89 -6.99
N GLY A 197 -15.71 -12.02 -7.50
CA GLY A 197 -14.27 -12.27 -7.71
C GLY A 197 -13.73 -11.74 -9.02
N ILE A 198 -12.47 -11.32 -9.02
CA ILE A 198 -11.81 -10.80 -10.22
C ILE A 198 -11.63 -11.93 -11.25
N ARG A 199 -12.20 -11.75 -12.46
CA ARG A 199 -12.17 -12.75 -13.56
C ARG A 199 -10.87 -12.76 -14.38
N ARG A 200 -10.11 -11.66 -14.42
CA ARG A 200 -8.84 -11.56 -15.18
C ARG A 200 -7.68 -11.25 -14.24
N GLN A 201 -6.66 -12.10 -14.27
CA GLN A 201 -5.45 -11.96 -13.46
C GLN A 201 -4.29 -11.53 -14.35
N HIS A 202 -3.83 -10.29 -14.20
CA HIS A 202 -2.61 -9.80 -14.84
C HIS A 202 -1.36 -10.22 -14.06
N GLY A 203 -1.21 -11.53 -13.81
CA GLY A 203 -0.14 -12.08 -12.96
C GLY A 203 1.26 -11.67 -13.43
N TRP A 204 1.53 -11.64 -14.74
CA TRP A 204 2.85 -11.28 -15.26
C TRP A 204 3.33 -9.88 -14.85
N LEU A 205 2.42 -8.92 -14.62
CA LEU A 205 2.77 -7.54 -14.26
C LEU A 205 3.43 -7.44 -12.89
N GLY A 206 3.02 -8.25 -11.91
CA GLY A 206 3.71 -8.22 -10.61
C GLY A 206 5.13 -8.79 -10.70
N ALA A 207 5.40 -9.67 -11.67
CA ALA A 207 6.68 -10.32 -11.85
C ALA A 207 7.61 -9.34 -12.54
N LEU A 208 7.07 -8.61 -13.53
CA LEU A 208 7.74 -7.46 -14.13
C LEU A 208 8.13 -6.42 -13.07
N VAL A 209 7.22 -6.03 -12.18
CA VAL A 209 7.53 -5.07 -11.10
C VAL A 209 8.66 -5.58 -10.20
N LEU A 210 8.64 -6.84 -9.78
CA LEU A 210 9.73 -7.43 -8.98
C LEU A 210 11.05 -7.47 -9.75
N ILE A 211 11.03 -7.88 -11.02
CA ILE A 211 12.22 -7.94 -11.87
C ILE A 211 12.81 -6.54 -12.05
N CYS A 212 11.98 -5.52 -12.32
CA CYS A 212 12.42 -4.14 -12.42
C CYS A 212 13.03 -3.63 -11.12
N ALA A 213 12.42 -3.93 -9.96
CA ALA A 213 12.95 -3.52 -8.66
C ALA A 213 14.31 -4.19 -8.37
N LEU A 214 14.41 -5.51 -8.55
CA LEU A 214 15.66 -6.26 -8.35
C LEU A 214 16.75 -5.84 -9.34
N GLY A 215 16.39 -5.59 -10.60
CA GLY A 215 17.31 -5.09 -11.62
C GLY A 215 17.83 -3.69 -11.28
N PHE A 216 16.96 -2.81 -10.78
CA PHE A 216 17.35 -1.49 -10.30
C PHE A 216 18.30 -1.58 -9.09
N TRP A 217 18.01 -2.44 -8.11
CA TRP A 217 18.88 -2.64 -6.95
C TRP A 217 20.24 -3.19 -7.33
N ALA A 218 20.27 -4.19 -8.23
CA ALA A 218 21.52 -4.72 -8.75
C ALA A 218 22.31 -3.63 -9.48
N TRP A 219 21.67 -2.85 -10.35
CA TRP A 219 22.33 -1.75 -11.06
C TRP A 219 22.88 -0.69 -10.11
N GLN A 220 22.09 -0.26 -9.11
CA GLN A 220 22.53 0.69 -8.09
C GLN A 220 23.74 0.19 -7.32
N TRP A 221 23.72 -1.07 -6.86
CA TRP A 221 24.83 -1.64 -6.11
C TRP A 221 26.12 -1.74 -6.93
N HIS A 222 26.03 -2.08 -8.21
CA HIS A 222 27.21 -2.11 -9.10
C HIS A 222 27.69 -0.72 -9.52
N SER A 223 26.82 0.29 -9.47
CA SER A 223 27.15 1.69 -9.80
C SER A 223 27.63 2.47 -8.59
N ALA A 224 27.56 1.90 -7.39
CA ALA A 224 28.04 2.52 -6.16
C ALA A 224 29.54 2.82 -6.29
N PRO A 225 29.99 4.04 -5.95
CA PRO A 225 31.42 4.35 -5.91
C PRO A 225 32.11 3.37 -4.97
N VAL A 226 33.02 2.56 -5.52
CA VAL A 226 33.92 1.75 -4.68
C VAL A 226 34.91 2.75 -4.11
N ALA A 227 34.94 2.91 -2.78
CA ALA A 227 36.00 3.66 -2.12
C ALA A 227 37.33 3.08 -2.60
N THR A 228 38.05 3.84 -3.41
CA THR A 228 39.34 3.39 -3.91
C THR A 228 40.35 3.53 -2.77
N GLY A 229 41.41 2.71 -2.75
CA GLY A 229 42.41 2.77 -1.67
C GLY A 229 43.06 4.15 -1.47
N GLN A 230 42.88 5.08 -2.41
CA GLN A 230 43.30 6.48 -2.29
C GLN A 230 42.40 7.29 -1.33
N ASP A 231 41.10 7.02 -1.29
CA ASP A 231 40.14 7.71 -0.40
C ASP A 231 40.35 7.29 1.07
N ALA A 232 40.73 6.02 1.30
CA ALA A 232 41.09 5.51 2.61
C ALA A 232 42.45 6.05 3.12
N ALA A 233 43.39 6.34 2.21
CA ALA A 233 44.68 6.93 2.56
C ALA A 233 44.58 8.42 2.92
N LEU A 234 43.65 9.16 2.29
CA LEU A 234 43.39 10.56 2.61
C LEU A 234 42.70 10.75 3.98
N MET A 235 41.80 9.83 4.37
CA MET A 235 41.16 9.88 5.70
C MET A 235 42.04 9.34 6.84
N GLY A 236 43.10 8.60 6.53
CA GLY A 236 44.09 8.16 7.52
C GLY A 236 45.23 9.15 7.75
N GLY A 237 45.39 10.16 6.89
CA GLY A 237 46.51 11.12 6.94
C GLY A 237 46.26 12.38 7.78
N ASP A 238 45.00 12.66 8.14
CA ASP A 238 44.61 13.91 8.80
C ASP A 238 44.58 13.81 10.34
N HIS A 239 44.94 12.65 10.92
CA HIS A 239 44.88 12.42 12.37
C HIS A 239 46.23 12.51 13.10
N ASP A 240 47.34 12.75 12.41
CA ASP A 240 48.70 12.70 13.00
C ASP A 240 49.41 14.07 13.07
N GLN A 241 48.71 15.21 12.94
CA GLN A 241 49.39 16.51 12.76
C GLN A 241 49.05 17.68 13.70
N ASP A 242 48.34 17.46 14.81
CA ASP A 242 47.98 18.53 15.76
C ASP A 242 48.53 18.37 17.19
N ASP A 243 49.43 17.42 17.45
CA ASP A 243 50.09 17.26 18.76
C ASP A 243 51.58 17.66 18.68
N ASP A 244 51.89 18.95 18.49
CA ASP A 244 53.18 19.58 18.89
C ASP A 244 53.12 21.10 18.59
N ASP A 245 52.77 21.92 19.60
CA ASP A 245 53.37 23.24 19.95
C ASP A 245 52.59 23.99 21.06
#